data_AF-A0AAD8U905-F1
#
_entry.id   AF-A0AAD8U905-F1
#
_cell.length_a   1.000
_cell.length_b   1.000
_cell.length_c   1.000
_cell.angle_alpha   90.00
_cell.angle_beta   90.00
_cell.angle_gamma   90.00
#
_symmetry.space_group_name_H-M   'P 1'
#
loop_
_entity.id
_entity.type
_entity.pdbx_description
1 polymer ?
#
loop_
_entity_poly.entity_id
_entity_poly.type
_entity_poly.pdbx_seq_one_letter_code
_entity_poly.pdbx_strand_id
1 'polypeptide(L)'
;MKRPDVCTSPGSRLPASRVGDIPNAQFNAKFPSLRTRVFMENHDSRLVDSNALNAPHTKETQQQIQCTASTFETIFGLPESLVSLISRTTHLINILGDALTELETPGIVDIIRTLEHDLCIWTFEGHATNAPHPRQDVGNQREAAFDNAREAVHAAVEIYFYREIRHVNPTSVQHLVEKALRHLLDYEKGVEERGNLAAAGVCWAAFIAGCEAEGISSRQQIAQFLSRIAQKSGTGNFRAASEFLPCVWESRMGLDKFDQSWREVMRSSNTCLILS
;
A
#
# COMPACT_ATOMS: atom_id res chain seq x y z
N MET A 1 27.89 -20.47 -73.59
CA MET A 1 29.34 -20.22 -73.44
C MET A 1 29.53 -19.48 -72.12
N LYS A 2 30.41 -20.01 -71.26
CA LYS A 2 30.87 -19.55 -69.94
C LYS A 2 29.94 -19.67 -68.71
N ARG A 3 30.57 -20.26 -67.69
CA ARG A 3 30.18 -20.66 -66.34
C ARG A 3 30.58 -19.54 -65.34
N PRO A 4 30.29 -19.69 -64.03
CA PRO A 4 30.01 -18.62 -63.06
C PRO A 4 31.25 -18.09 -62.34
N ASP A 5 31.10 -17.00 -61.60
CA ASP A 5 32.03 -16.63 -60.52
C ASP A 5 31.29 -16.49 -59.18
N VAL A 6 31.89 -17.20 -58.23
CA VAL A 6 31.67 -17.30 -56.79
C VAL A 6 32.57 -16.27 -56.10
N CYS A 7 32.39 -16.08 -54.77
CA CYS A 7 33.22 -15.35 -53.80
C CYS A 7 32.82 -13.87 -53.61
N THR A 8 32.71 -13.31 -52.40
CA THR A 8 33.04 -13.76 -51.04
C THR A 8 32.45 -12.74 -50.06
N SER A 9 31.82 -13.18 -48.97
CA SER A 9 31.52 -12.35 -47.81
C SER A 9 32.78 -12.09 -46.98
N PRO A 10 32.98 -10.88 -46.41
CA PRO A 10 33.84 -10.71 -45.26
C PRO A 10 33.02 -10.67 -43.97
N GLY A 11 33.22 -11.66 -43.12
CA GLY A 11 32.72 -11.69 -41.76
C GLY A 11 33.40 -10.63 -40.89
N SER A 12 32.60 -9.92 -40.09
CA SER A 12 33.10 -9.14 -38.97
C SER A 12 32.68 -9.85 -37.68
N ARG A 13 33.67 -10.45 -37.02
CA ARG A 13 33.58 -11.04 -35.68
C ARG A 13 33.26 -9.94 -34.67
N LEU A 14 32.21 -10.13 -33.89
CA LEU A 14 32.04 -9.49 -32.59
C LEU A 14 32.52 -10.46 -31.49
N PRO A 15 33.30 -10.00 -30.50
CA PRO A 15 33.84 -10.88 -29.48
C PRO A 15 32.78 -11.25 -28.44
N ALA A 16 32.65 -12.56 -28.20
CA ALA A 16 31.92 -13.14 -27.09
C ALA A 16 32.57 -12.69 -25.76
N SER A 17 31.85 -11.90 -24.97
CA SER A 17 32.22 -11.57 -23.60
C SER A 17 31.32 -12.33 -22.63
N ARG A 18 31.92 -13.39 -22.10
CA ARG A 18 31.66 -14.15 -20.86
C ARG A 18 30.41 -13.75 -20.07
N VAL A 19 29.46 -14.69 -20.07
CA VAL A 19 28.48 -14.91 -18.99
C VAL A 19 29.26 -15.13 -17.70
N GLY A 20 29.22 -14.15 -16.81
CA GLY A 20 29.50 -14.33 -15.39
C GLY A 20 28.17 -14.54 -14.69
N ASP A 21 27.90 -15.77 -14.30
CA ASP A 21 26.78 -16.11 -13.41
C ASP A 21 26.97 -15.38 -12.08
N ILE A 22 26.16 -14.35 -11.84
CA ILE A 22 25.99 -13.75 -10.52
C ILE A 22 24.81 -14.48 -9.88
N PRO A 23 24.97 -15.03 -8.66
CA PRO A 23 23.90 -15.77 -8.00
C PRO A 23 22.69 -14.86 -7.82
N ASN A 24 21.55 -15.34 -8.33
CA ASN A 24 20.23 -14.75 -8.24
C ASN A 24 19.82 -14.67 -6.76
N ALA A 25 20.27 -13.62 -6.07
CA ALA A 25 19.80 -13.29 -4.74
C ALA A 25 18.33 -12.90 -4.88
N GLN A 26 17.44 -13.82 -4.54
CA GLN A 26 16.01 -13.55 -4.41
C GLN A 26 15.84 -12.42 -3.39
N PHE A 27 15.74 -11.18 -3.89
CA PHE A 27 15.41 -10.02 -3.07
C PHE A 27 13.94 -10.14 -2.67
N ASN A 28 13.72 -10.66 -1.47
CA ASN A 28 12.40 -10.68 -0.85
C ASN A 28 12.07 -9.24 -0.43
N ALA A 29 11.34 -8.51 -1.28
CA ALA A 29 10.80 -7.18 -0.99
C ALA A 29 9.76 -7.27 0.14
N LYS A 30 10.25 -7.48 1.37
CA LYS A 30 9.47 -7.44 2.61
C LYS A 30 9.27 -5.98 2.95
N PHE A 31 8.04 -5.50 2.79
CA PHE A 31 7.66 -4.24 3.39
C PHE A 31 7.66 -4.43 4.90
N PRO A 32 8.27 -3.52 5.68
CA PRO A 32 8.24 -3.62 7.13
C PRO A 32 6.78 -3.54 7.56
N SER A 33 6.22 -4.66 7.99
CA SER A 33 5.00 -4.66 8.78
C SER A 33 5.25 -3.75 9.97
N LEU A 34 4.37 -2.78 10.21
CA LEU A 34 4.31 -2.02 11.45
C LEU A 34 3.97 -3.01 12.57
N ARG A 35 4.96 -3.79 13.01
CA ARG A 35 4.87 -4.69 14.15
C ARG A 35 4.90 -3.86 15.42
N THR A 36 3.80 -3.21 15.75
CA THR A 36 3.57 -2.80 17.12
C THR A 36 3.07 -4.05 17.84
N ARG A 37 3.96 -4.73 18.60
CA ARG A 37 3.64 -5.94 19.39
C ARG A 37 2.36 -5.79 20.22
N VAL A 38 2.04 -4.56 20.62
CA VAL A 38 0.87 -4.17 21.43
C VAL A 38 -0.47 -4.52 20.78
N PHE A 39 -0.59 -4.54 19.45
CA PHE A 39 -1.90 -4.73 18.79
C PHE A 39 -2.28 -6.19 18.53
N MET A 40 -1.31 -7.10 18.43
CA MET A 40 -1.61 -8.52 18.22
C MET A 40 -2.03 -9.21 19.53
N GLU A 41 -1.51 -8.77 20.68
CA GLU A 41 -1.77 -9.42 21.98
C GLU A 41 -3.21 -9.21 22.49
N ASN A 42 -3.92 -8.15 22.06
CA ASN A 42 -5.27 -7.86 22.55
C ASN A 42 -6.40 -8.61 21.81
N HIS A 43 -6.15 -9.15 20.62
CA HIS A 43 -7.17 -9.90 19.86
C HIS A 43 -6.99 -11.43 19.92
N ASP A 44 -5.80 -11.93 20.28
CA ASP A 44 -5.55 -13.37 20.47
C ASP A 44 -6.05 -13.92 21.82
N SER A 45 -6.40 -13.06 22.78
CA SER A 45 -6.79 -13.44 24.14
C SER A 45 -8.19 -14.11 24.27
N ARG A 46 -8.85 -14.48 23.16
CA ARG A 46 -10.16 -15.18 23.18
C ARG A 46 -10.09 -16.65 22.81
N LEU A 47 -8.91 -17.20 22.59
CA LEU A 47 -8.73 -18.63 22.36
C LEU A 47 -7.68 -19.14 23.33
N VAL A 48 -8.11 -20.10 24.16
CA VAL A 48 -7.37 -20.79 25.23
C VAL A 48 -7.35 -20.02 26.56
N ASP A 49 -8.33 -20.33 27.41
CA ASP A 49 -8.03 -20.78 28.77
C ASP A 49 -9.25 -21.45 29.41
N SER A 50 -9.17 -22.76 29.57
CA SER A 50 -10.05 -23.54 30.43
C SER A 50 -9.16 -24.25 31.45
N ASN A 51 -9.39 -23.90 32.72
CA ASN A 51 -9.01 -24.57 33.97
C ASN A 51 -7.74 -24.13 34.72
N ALA A 52 -8.03 -23.57 35.91
CA ALA A 52 -7.40 -23.80 37.22
C ALA A 52 -6.11 -23.01 37.54
N LEU A 53 -5.85 -22.47 38.75
CA LEU A 53 -6.53 -22.42 40.05
C LEU A 53 -5.76 -21.38 40.93
N ASN A 54 -6.49 -20.54 41.68
CA ASN A 54 -6.19 -19.94 43.00
C ASN A 54 -4.85 -19.23 43.37
N ALA A 55 -5.06 -17.95 43.77
CA ALA A 55 -4.49 -17.18 44.92
C ALA A 55 -3.23 -16.28 44.70
N PRO A 56 -3.02 -15.25 45.55
CA PRO A 56 -3.95 -14.21 46.02
C PRO A 56 -3.47 -12.77 45.69
N HIS A 57 -4.36 -11.81 45.91
CA HIS A 57 -4.24 -10.37 45.64
C HIS A 57 -2.92 -9.68 46.03
N THR A 58 -2.30 -9.03 45.04
CA THR A 58 -1.48 -7.82 45.27
C THR A 58 -2.18 -6.67 44.55
N LYS A 59 -2.72 -5.74 45.35
CA LYS A 59 -3.40 -4.54 44.89
C LYS A 59 -2.34 -3.55 44.39
N GLU A 60 -2.11 -3.51 43.10
CA GLU A 60 -1.46 -2.39 42.42
C GLU A 60 -1.76 -2.51 40.93
N THR A 61 -2.01 -1.39 40.25
CA THR A 61 -2.47 -1.28 38.85
C THR A 61 -4.00 -1.24 38.64
N GLN A 62 -4.63 -0.23 39.25
CA GLN A 62 -5.72 0.48 38.58
C GLN A 62 -5.23 1.87 38.20
N GLN A 63 -4.27 1.92 37.28
CA GLN A 63 -4.09 3.10 36.43
C GLN A 63 -4.47 2.68 35.02
N GLN A 64 -5.78 2.77 34.82
CA GLN A 64 -6.51 2.59 33.60
C GLN A 64 -5.80 3.37 32.48
N ILE A 65 -5.10 2.66 31.60
CA ILE A 65 -4.52 3.20 30.37
C ILE A 65 -5.69 3.45 29.41
N GLN A 66 -6.42 4.53 29.67
CA GLN A 66 -7.24 5.23 28.69
C GLN A 66 -6.37 6.34 28.08
N CYS A 67 -5.33 5.96 27.32
CA CYS A 67 -4.46 6.92 26.64
C CYS A 67 -3.61 6.27 25.53
N THR A 68 -4.24 5.73 24.48
CA THR A 68 -3.51 5.26 23.28
C THR A 68 -4.09 5.82 21.98
N ALA A 69 -5.41 6.01 21.89
CA ALA A 69 -6.06 6.55 20.71
C ALA A 69 -5.58 7.99 20.38
N SER A 70 -5.34 8.85 21.38
CA SER A 70 -5.03 10.27 21.11
C SER A 70 -3.58 10.54 20.71
N THR A 71 -2.59 9.78 21.18
CA THR A 71 -1.17 10.08 20.89
C THR A 71 -0.72 9.51 19.55
N PHE A 72 -1.16 8.30 19.21
CA PHE A 72 -0.76 7.65 17.97
C PHE A 72 -1.37 8.33 16.73
N GLU A 73 -2.65 8.68 16.80
CA GLU A 73 -3.33 9.46 15.76
C GLU A 73 -2.72 10.85 15.57
N THR A 74 -2.32 11.50 16.68
CA THR A 74 -1.61 12.78 16.62
C THR A 74 -0.24 12.68 15.96
N ILE A 75 0.44 11.53 16.08
CA ILE A 75 1.80 11.33 15.52
C ILE A 75 1.75 10.89 14.05
N PHE A 76 0.84 9.98 13.70
CA PHE A 76 0.80 9.35 12.37
C PHE A 76 -0.30 9.90 11.46
N GLY A 77 -1.27 10.64 12.01
CA GLY A 77 -2.44 11.16 11.29
C GLY A 77 -3.49 10.10 10.93
N LEU A 78 -3.27 8.83 11.30
CA LEU A 78 -4.14 7.71 10.96
C LEU A 78 -4.78 7.08 12.21
N PRO A 79 -6.08 6.73 12.16
CA PRO A 79 -6.76 6.06 13.26
C PRO A 79 -6.19 4.67 13.51
N GLU A 80 -6.20 4.25 14.77
CA GLU A 80 -5.67 2.95 15.21
C GLU A 80 -6.32 1.78 14.45
N SER A 81 -7.63 1.88 14.22
CA SER A 81 -8.41 0.89 13.46
C SER A 81 -7.89 0.73 12.02
N LEU A 82 -7.54 1.82 11.35
CA LEU A 82 -6.99 1.79 9.99
C LEU A 82 -5.57 1.23 9.97
N VAL A 83 -4.73 1.57 10.95
CA VAL A 83 -3.39 0.97 11.07
C VAL A 83 -3.47 -0.53 11.35
N SER A 84 -4.45 -0.98 12.13
CA SER A 84 -4.73 -2.40 12.33
C SER A 84 -5.06 -3.11 11.00
N LEU A 85 -5.91 -2.50 10.16
CA LEU A 85 -6.22 -3.03 8.82
C LEU A 85 -4.98 -3.12 7.94
N ILE A 86 -4.15 -2.06 7.87
CA ILE A 86 -2.89 -2.06 7.11
C ILE A 86 -1.98 -3.20 7.59
N SER A 87 -1.83 -3.35 8.90
CA SER A 87 -0.94 -4.35 9.50
C SER A 87 -1.41 -5.77 9.19
N ARG A 88 -2.70 -6.06 9.37
CA ARG A 88 -3.30 -7.37 9.09
C ARG A 88 -3.21 -7.73 7.60
N THR A 89 -3.54 -6.80 6.71
CA THR A 89 -3.42 -7.00 5.25
C THR A 89 -1.97 -7.29 4.85
N THR A 90 -1.02 -6.48 5.34
CA THR A 90 0.41 -6.66 5.02
C THR A 90 0.95 -7.97 5.60
N HIS A 91 0.55 -8.32 6.82
CA HIS A 91 0.96 -9.57 7.44
C HIS A 91 0.47 -10.78 6.66
N LEU A 92 -0.79 -10.76 6.23
CA LEU A 92 -1.39 -11.85 5.46
C LEU A 92 -0.73 -12.00 4.09
N ILE A 93 -0.43 -10.89 3.39
CA ILE A 93 0.31 -10.92 2.13
C ILE A 93 1.71 -11.52 2.31
N ASN A 94 2.39 -11.21 3.41
CA ASN A 94 3.69 -11.81 3.70
C ASN A 94 3.59 -13.32 3.99
N ILE A 95 2.55 -13.77 4.69
CA ILE A 95 2.29 -15.20 4.95
C ILE A 95 2.02 -15.94 3.64
N LEU A 96 1.20 -15.36 2.76
CA LEU A 96 0.85 -15.95 1.46
C LEU A 96 2.03 -15.92 0.48
N GLY A 97 2.91 -14.91 0.57
CA GLY A 97 4.09 -14.77 -0.27
C GLY A 97 5.27 -15.69 0.10
N ASP A 98 5.39 -16.09 1.37
CA ASP A 98 6.37 -17.10 1.80
C ASP A 98 5.80 -18.51 1.48
N ALA A 99 6.10 -18.97 0.26
CA ALA A 99 5.49 -20.06 -0.53
C ALA A 99 5.45 -21.50 0.08
N LEU A 100 4.82 -21.69 1.24
CA LEU A 100 4.43 -23.02 1.76
C LEU A 100 2.98 -23.09 2.24
N THR A 101 2.23 -22.01 2.08
CA THR A 101 0.91 -21.86 2.68
C THR A 101 -0.16 -21.93 1.60
N GLU A 102 -0.86 -23.05 1.50
CA GLU A 102 -2.02 -23.16 0.62
C GLU A 102 -3.14 -22.26 1.15
N LEU A 103 -3.69 -21.42 0.26
CA LEU A 103 -4.81 -20.49 0.52
C LEU A 103 -6.03 -21.21 1.11
N GLU A 104 -6.10 -22.53 0.96
CA GLU A 104 -7.19 -23.41 1.36
C GLU A 104 -7.06 -23.94 2.80
N THR A 105 -6.02 -23.56 3.54
CA THR A 105 -5.93 -23.91 4.96
C THR A 105 -7.11 -23.29 5.72
N PRO A 106 -7.98 -24.07 6.39
CA PRO A 106 -9.24 -23.56 6.94
C PRO A 106 -9.10 -22.32 7.83
N GLY A 107 -8.06 -22.26 8.67
CA GLY A 107 -7.78 -21.10 9.51
C GLY A 107 -7.45 -19.82 8.73
N ILE A 108 -6.81 -19.94 7.57
CA ILE A 108 -6.45 -18.79 6.73
C ILE A 108 -7.66 -18.25 5.98
N VAL A 109 -8.51 -19.14 5.49
CA VAL A 109 -9.77 -18.74 4.84
C VAL A 109 -10.64 -17.91 5.78
N ASP A 110 -10.75 -18.31 7.04
CA ASP A 110 -11.50 -17.56 8.05
C ASP A 110 -10.84 -16.21 8.36
N ILE A 111 -9.51 -16.15 8.49
CA ILE A 111 -8.77 -14.89 8.67
C ILE A 111 -9.02 -13.93 7.49
N ILE A 112 -8.96 -14.43 6.25
CA ILE A 112 -9.23 -13.62 5.05
C ILE A 112 -10.67 -13.09 5.08
N ARG A 113 -11.65 -13.95 5.42
CA ARG A 113 -13.07 -13.56 5.46
C ARG A 113 -13.33 -12.49 6.52
N THR A 114 -12.75 -12.66 7.71
CA THR A 114 -12.87 -11.65 8.79
C THR A 114 -12.21 -10.34 8.38
N LEU A 115 -11.01 -10.37 7.79
CA LEU A 115 -10.34 -9.16 7.33
C LEU A 115 -11.13 -8.44 6.22
N GLU A 116 -11.68 -9.17 5.26
CA GLU A 116 -12.53 -8.60 4.21
C GLU A 116 -13.78 -7.96 4.79
N HIS A 117 -14.46 -8.63 5.73
CA HIS A 117 -15.60 -8.06 6.43
C HIS A 117 -15.24 -6.76 7.13
N ASP A 118 -14.15 -6.76 7.90
CA ASP A 118 -13.68 -5.60 8.64
C ASP A 118 -13.33 -4.43 7.70
N LEU A 119 -12.71 -4.71 6.53
CA LEU A 119 -12.43 -3.71 5.50
C LEU A 119 -13.73 -3.08 4.97
N CYS A 120 -14.75 -3.88 4.68
CA CYS A 120 -16.01 -3.43 4.11
C CYS A 120 -16.88 -2.63 5.11
N ILE A 121 -16.88 -2.98 6.40
CA ILE A 121 -17.66 -2.28 7.41
C ILE A 121 -16.91 -1.09 8.02
N TRP A 122 -15.60 -0.98 7.76
CA TRP A 122 -14.81 0.12 8.30
C TRP A 122 -15.34 1.44 7.77
N THR A 123 -15.60 2.35 8.71
CA THR A 123 -15.94 3.73 8.44
C THR A 123 -15.17 4.59 9.41
N PHE A 124 -14.74 5.76 8.95
CA PHE A 124 -14.12 6.72 9.84
C PHE A 124 -15.20 7.54 10.56
N GLU A 125 -15.30 7.39 11.88
CA GLU A 125 -16.21 8.18 12.73
C GLU A 125 -15.66 9.60 13.05
N GLY A 126 -14.88 10.21 12.14
CA GLY A 126 -14.37 11.57 12.36
C GLY A 126 -15.25 12.63 11.70
N HIS A 127 -15.37 13.75 12.44
CA HIS A 127 -16.01 15.02 12.08
C HIS A 127 -17.17 14.94 11.09
N ALA A 128 -18.17 14.09 11.35
CA ALA A 128 -19.50 14.24 10.78
C ALA A 128 -20.21 15.48 11.41
N THR A 129 -19.63 16.68 11.28
CA THR A 129 -20.30 17.92 11.66
C THR A 129 -21.24 18.34 10.53
N ASN A 130 -22.42 17.74 10.52
CA ASN A 130 -23.62 18.24 9.81
C ASN A 130 -24.11 19.57 10.42
N ALA A 131 -23.22 20.54 10.63
CA ALA A 131 -23.57 21.83 11.21
C ALA A 131 -23.08 22.95 10.26
N PRO A 132 -23.98 23.59 9.50
CA PRO A 132 -23.61 24.70 8.63
C PRO A 132 -23.23 25.92 9.47
N HIS A 133 -21.94 26.07 9.78
CA HIS A 133 -21.41 27.27 10.44
C HIS A 133 -20.77 28.20 9.40
N PRO A 134 -21.21 29.48 9.27
CA PRO A 134 -20.80 30.39 8.18
C PRO A 134 -19.38 30.98 8.29
N ARG A 135 -18.44 30.31 8.97
CA ARG A 135 -17.06 30.78 9.09
C ARG A 135 -16.13 29.59 8.90
N GLN A 136 -15.55 29.48 7.71
CA GLN A 136 -14.46 28.53 7.41
C GLN A 136 -13.26 28.92 8.26
N ASP A 137 -13.10 28.27 9.41
CA ASP A 137 -11.87 28.31 10.18
C ASP A 137 -10.83 27.40 9.50
N VAL A 138 -9.58 27.85 9.41
CA VAL A 138 -8.46 27.13 8.81
C VAL A 138 -8.28 25.75 9.48
N GLY A 139 -8.60 25.66 10.78
CA GLY A 139 -8.61 24.41 11.53
C GLY A 139 -9.56 23.35 10.96
N ASN A 140 -10.76 23.74 10.52
CA ASN A 140 -11.76 22.81 9.97
C ASN A 140 -11.37 22.29 8.58
N GLN A 141 -10.68 23.10 7.78
CA GLN A 141 -10.20 22.69 6.45
C GLN A 141 -9.07 21.66 6.56
N ARG A 142 -8.17 21.84 7.52
CA ARG A 142 -7.07 20.92 7.77
C ARG A 142 -7.56 19.56 8.26
N GLU A 143 -8.50 19.53 9.21
CA GLU A 143 -9.13 18.28 9.67
C GLU A 143 -9.84 17.56 8.53
N ALA A 144 -10.64 18.26 7.72
CA ALA A 144 -11.28 17.68 6.54
C ALA A 144 -10.26 17.13 5.52
N ALA A 145 -9.07 17.74 5.40
CA ALA A 145 -8.01 17.20 4.58
C ALA A 145 -7.51 15.86 5.14
N PHE A 146 -7.27 15.76 6.45
CA PHE A 146 -6.86 14.51 7.08
C PHE A 146 -7.91 13.40 6.95
N ASP A 147 -9.20 13.73 6.98
CA ASP A 147 -10.27 12.77 6.72
C ASP A 147 -10.17 12.20 5.30
N ASN A 148 -9.89 13.07 4.31
CA ASN A 148 -9.60 12.64 2.96
C ASN A 148 -8.33 11.77 2.88
N ALA A 149 -7.26 12.09 3.62
CA ALA A 149 -6.08 11.25 3.66
C ALA A 149 -6.39 9.83 4.20
N ARG A 150 -7.22 9.74 5.25
CA ARG A 150 -7.64 8.47 5.86
C ARG A 150 -8.48 7.64 4.89
N GLU A 151 -9.43 8.25 4.20
CA GLU A 151 -10.24 7.59 3.17
C GLU A 151 -9.41 7.12 1.97
N ALA A 152 -8.41 7.91 1.55
CA ALA A 152 -7.50 7.51 0.49
C ALA A 152 -6.65 6.29 0.91
N VAL A 153 -6.16 6.28 2.15
CA VAL A 153 -5.41 5.14 2.70
C VAL A 153 -6.31 3.92 2.83
N HIS A 154 -7.54 4.05 3.33
CA HIS A 154 -8.49 2.94 3.39
C HIS A 154 -8.76 2.33 2.01
N ALA A 155 -9.09 3.15 1.01
CA ALA A 155 -9.28 2.70 -0.36
C ALA A 155 -8.04 1.97 -0.91
N ALA A 156 -6.83 2.45 -0.60
CA ALA A 156 -5.59 1.78 -0.98
C ALA A 156 -5.39 0.43 -0.27
N VAL A 157 -5.79 0.28 0.99
CA VAL A 157 -5.77 -1.02 1.69
C VAL A 157 -6.75 -1.99 1.04
N GLU A 158 -7.94 -1.53 0.65
CA GLU A 158 -8.91 -2.37 -0.08
C GLU A 158 -8.33 -2.84 -1.43
N ILE A 159 -7.74 -1.92 -2.22
CA ILE A 159 -7.05 -2.28 -3.47
C ILE A 159 -5.97 -3.32 -3.21
N TYR A 160 -5.14 -3.09 -2.19
CA TYR A 160 -4.02 -3.96 -1.86
C TYR A 160 -4.49 -5.35 -1.42
N PHE A 161 -5.54 -5.43 -0.61
CA PHE A 161 -6.19 -6.67 -0.21
C PHE A 161 -6.73 -7.43 -1.43
N TYR A 162 -7.54 -6.76 -2.27
CA TYR A 162 -8.19 -7.42 -3.39
C TYR A 162 -7.21 -7.90 -4.47
N ARG A 163 -6.11 -7.16 -4.69
CA ARG A 163 -5.10 -7.54 -5.69
C ARG A 163 -4.14 -8.61 -5.21
N GLU A 164 -3.70 -8.54 -3.95
CA GLU A 164 -2.62 -9.43 -3.48
C GLU A 164 -3.11 -10.64 -2.68
N ILE A 165 -4.31 -10.59 -2.09
CA ILE A 165 -4.88 -11.71 -1.32
C ILE A 165 -5.98 -12.40 -2.14
N ARG A 166 -6.87 -11.63 -2.77
CA ARG A 166 -7.99 -12.18 -3.55
C ARG A 166 -7.67 -12.39 -5.03
N HIS A 167 -6.54 -11.85 -5.52
CA HIS A 167 -6.11 -11.93 -6.93
C HIS A 167 -7.22 -11.51 -7.91
N VAL A 168 -8.03 -10.51 -7.56
CA VAL A 168 -9.09 -10.03 -8.45
C VAL A 168 -8.49 -9.25 -9.60
N ASN A 169 -9.07 -9.34 -10.80
CA ASN A 169 -8.60 -8.60 -11.97
C ASN A 169 -8.53 -7.06 -11.71
N PRO A 170 -7.51 -6.33 -12.22
CA PRO A 170 -7.34 -4.89 -12.02
C PRO A 170 -8.58 -4.06 -12.38
N THR A 171 -9.33 -4.47 -13.41
CA THR A 171 -10.57 -3.80 -13.81
C THR A 171 -11.61 -3.77 -12.68
N SER A 172 -11.61 -4.78 -11.80
CA SER A 172 -12.56 -4.90 -10.69
C SER A 172 -12.32 -3.86 -9.59
N VAL A 173 -11.09 -3.34 -9.45
CA VAL A 173 -10.72 -2.38 -8.40
C VAL A 173 -10.71 -0.92 -8.88
N GLN A 174 -11.06 -0.64 -10.14
CA GLN A 174 -10.99 0.74 -10.66
C GLN A 174 -11.88 1.72 -9.89
N HIS A 175 -13.02 1.28 -9.36
CA HIS A 175 -13.87 2.11 -8.50
C HIS A 175 -13.16 2.55 -7.21
N LEU A 176 -12.28 1.70 -6.64
CA LEU A 176 -11.44 2.02 -5.49
C LEU A 176 -10.29 2.95 -5.90
N VAL A 177 -9.71 2.78 -7.09
CA VAL A 177 -8.71 3.70 -7.65
C VAL A 177 -9.28 5.11 -7.76
N GLU A 178 -10.49 5.25 -8.31
CA GLU A 178 -11.18 6.53 -8.41
C GLU A 178 -11.55 7.11 -7.03
N LYS A 179 -11.94 6.24 -6.07
CA LYS A 179 -12.16 6.65 -4.68
C LYS A 179 -10.89 7.25 -4.07
N ALA A 180 -9.77 6.54 -4.16
CA ALA A 180 -8.48 6.99 -3.66
C ALA A 180 -8.07 8.31 -4.33
N LEU A 181 -8.11 8.38 -5.66
CA LEU A 181 -7.73 9.58 -6.42
C LEU A 181 -8.53 10.81 -5.99
N ARG A 182 -9.86 10.70 -5.90
CA ARG A 182 -10.71 11.81 -5.47
C ARG A 182 -10.31 12.33 -4.09
N HIS A 183 -10.14 11.45 -3.11
CA HIS A 183 -9.72 11.84 -1.77
C HIS A 183 -8.28 12.39 -1.73
N LEU A 184 -7.36 11.87 -2.53
CA LEU A 184 -6.00 12.44 -2.66
C LEU A 184 -6.02 13.87 -3.18
N LEU A 185 -6.85 14.17 -4.19
CA LEU A 185 -6.98 15.52 -4.74
C LEU A 185 -7.67 16.48 -3.75
N ASP A 186 -8.65 16.00 -2.99
CA ASP A 186 -9.30 16.83 -1.96
C ASP A 186 -8.37 17.07 -0.75
N TYR A 187 -7.54 16.08 -0.39
CA TYR A 187 -6.44 16.27 0.56
C TYR A 187 -5.44 17.34 0.08
N GLU A 188 -5.03 17.31 -1.20
CA GLU A 188 -4.09 18.30 -1.74
C GLU A 188 -4.58 19.74 -1.56
N LYS A 189 -5.88 19.99 -1.76
CA LYS A 189 -6.51 21.31 -1.61
C LYS A 189 -6.49 21.81 -0.16
N GLY A 190 -6.69 20.90 0.81
CA GLY A 190 -6.77 21.25 2.22
C GLY A 190 -5.43 21.40 2.94
N VAL A 191 -4.32 20.91 2.34
CA VAL A 191 -2.97 20.95 2.92
C VAL A 191 -2.05 21.97 2.22
N GLU A 192 -2.58 22.89 1.40
CA GLU A 192 -1.77 23.95 0.78
C GLU A 192 -1.09 24.87 1.81
N GLU A 193 -1.56 24.88 3.07
CA GLU A 193 -0.91 25.56 4.18
C GLU A 193 0.00 24.60 4.98
N ARG A 194 1.32 24.83 4.84
CA ARG A 194 2.44 24.11 5.48
C ARG A 194 2.07 23.34 6.76
N GLY A 195 1.92 22.03 6.65
CA GLY A 195 1.75 21.15 7.81
C GLY A 195 2.18 19.72 7.49
N ASN A 196 3.29 19.31 8.08
CA ASN A 196 3.81 17.93 8.05
C ASN A 196 2.83 16.97 8.78
N LEU A 197 2.83 15.68 8.40
CA LEU A 197 1.84 14.60 8.67
C LEU A 197 0.70 14.64 7.64
N ALA A 198 0.28 13.60 6.90
CA ALA A 198 0.50 12.15 6.93
C ALA A 198 1.14 11.67 5.61
N ALA A 199 2.26 12.30 5.23
CA ALA A 199 2.89 12.17 3.92
C ALA A 199 3.20 10.71 3.53
N ALA A 200 3.61 9.89 4.50
CA ALA A 200 3.84 8.45 4.38
C ALA A 200 2.63 7.69 3.81
N GLY A 201 1.51 7.72 4.54
CA GLY A 201 0.28 7.03 4.17
C GLY A 201 -0.30 7.55 2.86
N VAL A 202 -0.27 8.86 2.65
CA VAL A 202 -0.74 9.49 1.41
C VAL A 202 0.11 9.08 0.20
N CYS A 203 1.44 9.06 0.35
CA CYS A 203 2.35 8.59 -0.69
C CYS A 203 2.07 7.12 -1.03
N TRP A 204 1.93 6.28 0.00
CA TRP A 204 1.63 4.86 -0.18
C TRP A 204 0.27 4.66 -0.87
N ALA A 205 -0.76 5.38 -0.46
CA ALA A 205 -2.09 5.29 -1.04
C ALA A 205 -2.09 5.68 -2.52
N ALA A 206 -1.45 6.82 -2.85
CA ALA A 206 -1.30 7.27 -4.23
C ALA A 206 -0.47 6.29 -5.07
N PHE A 207 0.56 5.68 -4.49
CA PHE A 207 1.36 4.66 -5.17
C PHE A 207 0.52 3.41 -5.50
N ILE A 208 -0.18 2.83 -4.51
CA ILE A 208 -1.03 1.64 -4.71
C ILE A 208 -2.13 1.92 -5.74
N ALA A 209 -2.86 3.03 -5.61
CA ALA A 209 -3.89 3.41 -6.57
C ALA A 209 -3.30 3.65 -7.97
N GLY A 210 -2.11 4.26 -8.05
CA GLY A 210 -1.41 4.50 -9.31
C GLY A 210 -0.97 3.22 -10.01
N CYS A 211 -0.46 2.24 -9.26
CA CYS A 211 -0.06 0.94 -9.80
C CYS A 211 -1.24 0.19 -10.43
N GLU A 212 -2.42 0.30 -9.83
CA GLU A 212 -3.61 -0.40 -10.29
C GLU A 212 -4.49 0.40 -11.25
N ALA A 213 -4.19 1.67 -11.49
CA ALA A 213 -4.92 2.49 -12.45
C ALA A 213 -4.78 1.95 -13.89
N GLU A 214 -5.91 1.70 -14.56
CA GLU A 214 -5.94 1.30 -15.98
C GLU A 214 -6.18 2.50 -16.90
N GLY A 215 -7.05 3.42 -16.49
CA GLY A 215 -7.43 4.59 -17.27
C GLY A 215 -6.28 5.59 -17.43
N ILE A 216 -6.04 6.05 -18.66
CA ILE A 216 -5.01 7.06 -18.97
C ILE A 216 -5.20 8.32 -18.12
N SER A 217 -6.45 8.76 -17.93
CA SER A 217 -6.78 9.92 -17.10
C SER A 217 -6.34 9.73 -15.64
N SER A 218 -6.74 8.63 -15.01
CA SER A 218 -6.45 8.34 -13.61
C SER A 218 -4.94 8.15 -13.38
N ARG A 219 -4.25 7.45 -14.30
CA ARG A 219 -2.79 7.33 -14.33
C ARG A 219 -2.10 8.70 -14.32
N GLN A 220 -2.49 9.58 -15.24
CA GLN A 220 -1.91 10.92 -15.36
C GLN A 220 -2.19 11.76 -14.11
N GLN A 221 -3.42 11.75 -13.60
CA GLN A 221 -3.79 12.54 -12.42
C GLN A 221 -3.03 12.09 -11.16
N ILE A 222 -2.88 10.78 -10.94
CA ILE A 222 -2.13 10.24 -9.80
C ILE A 222 -0.64 10.57 -9.90
N ALA A 223 -0.02 10.38 -11.07
CA ALA A 223 1.40 10.73 -11.26
C ALA A 223 1.64 12.24 -11.08
N GLN A 224 0.75 13.08 -11.60
CA GLN A 224 0.84 14.52 -11.40
C GLN A 224 0.67 14.91 -9.93
N PHE A 225 -0.27 14.29 -9.21
CA PHE A 225 -0.43 14.47 -7.76
C PHE A 225 0.88 14.15 -7.02
N LEU A 226 1.45 12.96 -7.24
CA LEU A 226 2.73 12.55 -6.63
C LEU A 226 3.86 13.55 -6.95
N SER A 227 3.97 13.97 -8.20
CA SER A 227 4.99 14.94 -8.64
C SER A 227 4.81 16.31 -7.98
N ARG A 228 3.58 16.85 -7.91
CA ARG A 228 3.30 18.14 -7.24
C ARG A 228 3.61 18.08 -5.75
N ILE A 229 3.20 17.01 -5.05
CA ILE A 229 3.51 16.84 -3.63
C ILE A 229 5.02 16.65 -3.41
N ALA A 230 5.72 15.94 -4.30
CA ALA A 230 7.18 15.83 -4.24
C ALA A 230 7.88 17.19 -4.35
N GLN A 231 7.42 18.06 -5.25
CA GLN A 231 7.95 19.42 -5.43
C GLN A 231 7.68 20.31 -4.21
N LYS A 232 6.47 20.23 -3.64
CA LYS A 232 6.06 21.01 -2.45
C LYS A 232 6.77 20.56 -1.18
N SER A 233 6.93 19.25 -0.96
CA SER A 233 7.45 18.67 0.28
C SER A 233 8.97 18.43 0.29
N GLY A 234 9.61 18.41 -0.89
CA GLY A 234 11.02 18.03 -1.02
C GLY A 234 11.32 16.56 -0.69
N THR A 235 10.28 15.72 -0.52
CA THR A 235 10.43 14.33 -0.09
C THR A 235 10.70 13.41 -1.28
N GLY A 236 11.79 12.63 -1.20
CA GLY A 236 12.21 11.70 -2.27
C GLY A 236 11.21 10.59 -2.57
N ASN A 237 10.44 10.13 -1.58
CA ASN A 237 9.52 9.00 -1.73
C ASN A 237 8.40 9.26 -2.76
N PHE A 238 7.81 10.46 -2.76
CA PHE A 238 6.78 10.83 -3.74
C PHE A 238 7.34 10.90 -5.15
N ARG A 239 8.57 11.43 -5.30
CA ARG A 239 9.26 11.48 -6.59
C ARG A 239 9.52 10.07 -7.11
N ALA A 240 10.12 9.22 -6.28
CA ALA A 240 10.44 7.85 -6.63
C ALA A 240 9.17 7.04 -6.99
N ALA A 241 8.08 7.23 -6.24
CA ALA A 241 6.78 6.65 -6.56
C ALA A 241 6.28 7.11 -7.95
N SER A 242 6.28 8.42 -8.21
CA SER A 242 5.86 8.99 -9.50
C SER A 242 6.69 8.46 -10.68
N GLU A 243 7.99 8.28 -10.50
CA GLU A 243 8.91 7.79 -11.53
C GLU A 243 8.78 6.29 -11.79
N PHE A 244 8.31 5.52 -10.80
CA PHE A 244 8.12 4.08 -10.92
C PHE A 244 6.80 3.68 -11.60
N LEU A 245 5.73 4.46 -11.43
CA LEU A 245 4.41 4.12 -11.99
C LEU A 245 4.43 3.79 -13.49
N PRO A 246 5.15 4.53 -14.37
CA PRO A 246 5.27 4.17 -15.78
C PRO A 246 5.80 2.74 -16.02
N CYS A 247 6.75 2.26 -15.20
CA CYS A 247 7.29 0.91 -15.34
C CYS A 247 6.21 -0.17 -15.14
N VAL A 248 5.29 0.04 -14.19
CA VAL A 248 4.16 -0.89 -13.95
C VAL A 248 3.17 -0.84 -15.10
N TRP A 249 2.87 0.36 -15.60
CA TRP A 249 1.92 0.50 -16.71
C TRP A 249 2.44 -0.11 -18.00
N GLU A 250 3.72 0.10 -18.31
CA GLU A 250 4.39 -0.46 -19.48
C GLU A 250 4.50 -1.98 -19.40
N SER A 251 4.76 -2.53 -18.21
CA SER A 251 4.86 -3.99 -18.04
C SER A 251 3.56 -4.71 -18.38
N ARG A 252 2.41 -4.05 -18.16
CA ARG A 252 1.05 -4.56 -18.43
C ARG A 252 0.61 -4.40 -19.90
N MET A 253 1.38 -3.73 -20.75
CA MET A 253 1.07 -3.56 -22.18
C MET A 253 1.39 -4.79 -23.04
N GLY A 254 2.08 -5.78 -22.49
CA GLY A 254 2.41 -7.03 -23.19
C GLY A 254 1.24 -8.00 -23.26
N LEU A 255 1.23 -8.87 -24.29
CA LEU A 255 0.29 -10.00 -24.38
C LEU A 255 0.39 -10.85 -23.09
N ASP A 256 -0.77 -11.20 -22.52
CA ASP A 256 -0.92 -11.99 -21.28
C ASP A 256 -0.27 -11.40 -20.01
N LYS A 257 0.07 -10.10 -20.01
CA LYS A 257 0.67 -9.41 -18.83
C LYS A 257 -0.25 -8.38 -18.19
N PHE A 258 -1.50 -8.30 -18.61
CA PHE A 258 -2.45 -7.30 -18.12
C PHE A 258 -2.69 -7.38 -16.60
N ASP A 259 -2.52 -8.57 -16.01
CA ASP A 259 -2.72 -8.81 -14.57
C ASP A 259 -1.40 -8.83 -13.76
N GLN A 260 -0.28 -8.42 -14.35
CA GLN A 260 1.02 -8.47 -13.67
C GLN A 260 1.03 -7.62 -12.38
N SER A 261 1.39 -8.24 -11.24
CA SER A 261 1.50 -7.51 -9.96
C SER A 261 2.65 -6.51 -10.01
N TRP A 262 2.41 -5.30 -9.52
CA TRP A 262 3.44 -4.27 -9.39
C TRP A 262 4.62 -4.72 -8.51
N ARG A 263 4.40 -5.66 -7.58
CA ARG A 263 5.46 -6.24 -6.74
C ARG A 263 6.42 -7.09 -7.55
N GLU A 264 5.95 -7.79 -8.58
CA GLU A 264 6.82 -8.53 -9.50
C GLU A 264 7.65 -7.58 -10.36
N VAL A 265 7.01 -6.52 -10.87
CA VAL A 265 7.69 -5.45 -11.60
C VAL A 265 8.79 -4.85 -10.73
N MET A 266 8.48 -4.52 -9.47
CA MET A 266 9.43 -3.97 -8.51
C MET A 266 10.55 -4.93 -8.11
N ARG A 267 10.31 -6.25 -8.08
CA ARG A 267 11.40 -7.22 -7.87
C ARG A 267 12.30 -7.36 -9.10
N SER A 268 11.75 -7.18 -10.29
CA SER A 268 12.48 -7.30 -11.56
C SER A 268 13.27 -6.05 -11.95
N SER A 269 12.84 -4.89 -11.47
CA SER A 269 13.56 -3.63 -11.58
C SER A 269 14.37 -3.44 -10.30
N ASN A 270 15.66 -3.12 -10.35
CA ASN A 270 16.49 -2.93 -9.14
C ASN A 270 16.11 -1.65 -8.33
N THR A 271 14.82 -1.29 -8.27
CA THR A 271 14.30 -0.08 -7.67
C THR A 271 13.77 -0.39 -6.27
N CYS A 272 14.41 0.17 -5.23
CA CYS A 272 13.92 0.10 -3.86
C CYS A 272 13.06 1.34 -3.57
N LEU A 273 11.74 1.16 -3.46
CA LEU A 273 10.85 2.20 -2.92
C LEU A 273 10.69 1.98 -1.41
N ILE A 274 11.30 2.86 -0.62
CA ILE A 274 10.99 2.94 0.81
C ILE A 274 9.71 3.77 0.95
N LEU A 275 8.56 3.08 0.97
CA LEU A 275 7.31 3.66 1.43
C LEU A 275 7.30 3.52 2.96
N SER A 276 7.90 4.50 3.64
CA SER A 276 7.91 4.66 5.11
C SER A 276 6.67 5.40 5.58
#